data_AF-A0A380HBD6-F1
#
_entry.id   AF-A0A380HBD6-F1
#
_cell.length_a   1.000
_cell.length_b   1.000
_cell.length_c   1.000
_cell.angle_alpha   90.00
_cell.angle_beta   90.00
_cell.angle_gamma   90.00
#
_symmetry.space_group_name_H-M   'P 1'
#
loop_
_entity.id
_entity.type
_entity.pdbx_description
1 polymer ?
#
loop_
_entity_poly.entity_id
_entity_poly.type
_entity_poly.pdbx_seq_one_letter_code
_entity_poly.pdbx_strand_id
1 'polypeptide(L)' 'MNESQQQAILNSRQDVAEDWDIEYGDRQTQFVIIGTDLNQVKISQELDECLINSSEIDADWKSLSSPYDWYYNQRR' A
#
# COMPACT_ATOMS: atom_id res chain seq x y z
N MET A 1 -14.41 -2.24 -12.95
CA MET A 1 -15.10 -3.55 -12.86
C MET A 1 -16.56 -3.28 -12.52
N ASN A 2 -17.50 -4.04 -13.07
CA ASN A 2 -18.90 -3.91 -12.66
C ASN A 2 -19.10 -4.51 -11.26
N GLU A 3 -19.97 -3.92 -10.44
CA GLU A 3 -20.29 -4.38 -9.07
C GLU A 3 -20.66 -5.86 -9.01
N SER A 4 -21.37 -6.36 -10.02
CA SER A 4 -21.75 -7.77 -10.14
C SER A 4 -20.56 -8.73 -10.30
N GLN A 5 -19.46 -8.28 -10.90
CA GLN A 5 -18.25 -9.09 -11.06
C GLN A 5 -17.44 -9.12 -9.77
N GLN A 6 -17.38 -8.01 -9.04
CA GLN A 6 -16.74 -7.94 -7.72
C GLN A 6 -17.46 -8.85 -6.71
N GLN A 7 -18.79 -8.80 -6.67
CA GLN A 7 -19.58 -9.66 -5.77
C GLN A 7 -19.37 -11.14 -6.06
N ALA A 8 -19.25 -11.52 -7.34
CA ALA A 8 -18.99 -12.91 -7.74
C ALA A 8 -17.60 -13.41 -7.30
N ILE A 9 -16.59 -12.52 -7.34
CA ILE A 9 -15.24 -12.83 -6.86
C ILE A 9 -15.25 -13.02 -5.34
N LEU A 10 -15.85 -12.09 -4.59
CA LEU A 10 -15.93 -12.16 -3.13
C LEU A 10 -16.72 -13.39 -2.65
N ASN A 11 -17.79 -13.78 -3.35
CA ASN A 11 -18.58 -14.97 -3.01
C ASN A 11 -17.88 -16.30 -3.37
N SER A 12 -16.93 -16.29 -4.31
CA SER A 12 -16.22 -17.51 -4.74
C SER A 12 -14.86 -17.68 -4.06
N ARG A 13 -14.26 -16.59 -3.61
CA ARG A 13 -12.94 -16.54 -2.96
C ARG A 13 -13.06 -15.94 -1.57
N GLN A 14 -13.40 -16.80 -0.61
CA GLN A 14 -13.51 -16.43 0.80
C GLN A 14 -12.19 -15.86 1.35
N ASP A 15 -11.05 -16.38 0.86
CA ASP A 15 -9.70 -15.92 1.17
C ASP A 15 -9.48 -14.45 0.78
N VAL A 16 -10.00 -14.04 -0.37
CA VAL A 16 -9.90 -12.65 -0.84
C VAL A 16 -10.88 -11.74 -0.11
N ALA A 17 -12.03 -12.27 0.30
CA ALA A 17 -13.03 -11.51 1.04
C ALA A 17 -12.59 -11.17 2.47
N GLU A 18 -11.79 -12.04 3.11
CA GLU A 18 -11.25 -11.79 4.45
C GLU A 18 -10.24 -10.62 4.46
N ASP A 19 -9.43 -10.49 3.40
CA ASP A 19 -8.40 -9.46 3.26
C ASP A 19 -8.84 -8.26 2.40
N TRP A 20 -10.13 -8.15 2.07
CA TRP A 20 -10.64 -7.11 1.17
C TRP A 20 -10.73 -5.74 1.86
N ASP A 21 -10.03 -4.74 1.32
CA ASP A 21 -10.13 -3.35 1.76
C ASP A 21 -11.25 -2.59 1.04
N ILE A 22 -11.98 -1.74 1.76
CA ILE A 22 -13.14 -0.99 1.21
C ILE A 22 -12.71 0.05 0.17
N GLU A 23 -11.54 0.66 0.36
CA GLU A 23 -11.00 1.72 -0.49
C GLU A 23 -10.04 1.16 -1.55
N TYR A 24 -9.19 0.21 -1.17
CA TYR A 24 -8.10 -0.29 -1.99
C TYR A 24 -8.38 -1.66 -2.64
N GLY A 25 -9.44 -2.36 -2.24
CA GLY A 25 -9.85 -3.65 -2.80
C GLY A 25 -8.96 -4.81 -2.36
N ASP A 26 -8.59 -5.68 -3.30
CA ASP A 26 -7.67 -6.81 -3.10
C ASP A 26 -6.19 -6.44 -3.20
N ARG A 27 -5.86 -5.13 -3.19
CA ARG A 27 -4.48 -4.67 -3.36
C ARG A 27 -3.68 -4.90 -2.10
N GLN A 28 -2.86 -5.96 -2.12
CA GLN A 28 -1.92 -6.27 -1.06
C GLN A 28 -0.49 -6.27 -1.60
N THR A 29 0.43 -5.65 -0.85
CA THR A 29 1.87 -5.72 -1.13
C THR A 29 2.57 -6.43 0.01
N GLN A 30 3.42 -7.40 -0.31
CA GLN A 30 4.19 -8.18 0.66
C GLN A 30 5.68 -7.90 0.45
N PHE A 31 6.40 -7.60 1.54
CA PHE A 31 7.83 -7.32 1.53
C PHE A 31 8.59 -8.42 2.25
N VAL A 32 9.51 -9.09 1.56
CA VAL A 32 10.27 -10.24 2.10
C VAL A 32 11.76 -9.92 2.11
N ILE A 33 12.37 -10.02 3.28
CA ILE A 33 13.81 -9.85 3.48
C ILE A 33 14.42 -11.21 3.80
N ILE A 34 15.47 -11.60 3.07
CA ILE A 34 16.21 -12.85 3.26
C ILE A 34 17.66 -12.52 3.62
N GLY A 35 18.12 -13.02 4.76
CA GLY A 35 19.50 -12.85 5.22
C GLY A 35 19.79 -13.66 6.48
N THR A 36 21.06 -13.69 6.88
CA THR A 36 21.54 -14.36 8.10
C THR A 36 21.89 -13.31 9.16
N ASP A 37 21.72 -13.65 10.45
CA ASP A 37 21.99 -12.74 11.58
C ASP A 37 21.18 -11.42 11.53
N LEU A 38 19.95 -11.50 11.03
CA LEU A 38 19.03 -10.36 10.98
C LEU A 38 18.30 -10.20 12.32
N ASN A 39 18.28 -8.99 12.84
CA ASN A 39 17.40 -8.64 13.96
C ASN A 39 16.00 -8.33 13.42
N GLN A 40 15.19 -9.38 13.30
CA GLN A 40 13.83 -9.28 12.77
C GLN A 40 12.97 -8.24 13.53
N VAL A 41 13.04 -8.22 14.86
CA VAL A 41 12.22 -7.30 15.68
C VAL A 41 12.57 -5.85 15.37
N LYS A 42 13.86 -5.54 15.31
CA LYS A 42 14.32 -4.19 14.98
C LYS A 42 13.88 -3.77 13.58
N ILE A 43 14.06 -4.64 12.60
CA ILE A 43 13.70 -4.35 11.20
C ILE A 43 12.19 -4.14 11.06
N SER A 44 11.37 -4.99 11.69
CA SER A 44 9.91 -4.82 11.68
C SER A 44 9.49 -3.50 12.30
N GLN A 45 10.08 -3.11 13.44
CA GLN A 45 9.78 -1.83 14.09
C GLN A 45 10.14 -0.63 13.20
N GLU A 46 11.33 -0.63 12.59
CA GLU A 46 11.75 0.43 11.67
C GLU A 46 10.84 0.53 10.43
N LEU A 47 10.35 -0.61 9.93
CA LEU A 47 9.39 -0.64 8.81
C LEU A 47 8.01 -0.14 9.23
N ASP A 48 7.53 -0.52 10.40
CA ASP A 48 6.25 -0.05 10.95
C ASP A 48 6.27 1.47 11.18
N GLU A 49 7.40 2.03 11.61
CA GLU A 49 7.60 3.49 11.75
C GLU A 49 7.58 4.23 10.41
N CYS A 50 7.85 3.54 9.29
CA CYS A 50 7.79 4.13 7.94
C CYS A 50 6.38 4.08 7.33
N LEU A 51 5.42 3.42 7.97
CA LEU A 51 4.05 3.35 7.47
C LEU A 51 3.35 4.70 7.63
N ILE A 52 2.74 5.16 6.54
CA ILE A 52 1.90 6.36 6.56
C ILE A 52 0.58 6.06 7.27
N ASN A 53 0.10 7.01 8.05
CA ASN A 53 -1.22 6.91 8.67
C ASN A 53 -2.32 7.47 7.75
N SER A 54 -3.59 7.24 8.12
CA SER A 54 -4.74 7.68 7.33
C SER A 54 -4.77 9.19 7.10
N SER A 55 -4.39 10.00 8.09
CA SER A 55 -4.38 11.46 7.94
C SER A 55 -3.29 11.95 6.98
N GLU A 56 -2.17 11.22 6.87
CA GLU A 56 -1.10 11.51 5.91
C GLU A 56 -1.48 11.09 4.49
N ILE A 57 -2.24 10.00 4.33
CA ILE A 57 -2.83 9.58 3.05
C ILE A 57 -3.75 10.67 2.48
N ASP A 58 -4.61 11.24 3.32
CA ASP A 58 -5.58 12.27 2.92
C ASP A 58 -4.96 13.67 2.71
N ALA A 59 -3.68 13.85 3.03
CA ALA A 59 -3.00 15.13 2.91
C ALA A 59 -2.70 15.51 1.45
N ASP A 60 -2.55 16.81 1.15
CA ASP A 60 -2.12 17.25 -0.18
C ASP A 60 -0.61 17.03 -0.39
N TRP A 61 -0.26 15.91 -1.00
CA TRP A 61 1.15 15.53 -1.25
C TRP A 61 1.86 16.47 -2.22
N LYS A 62 1.14 17.31 -2.98
CA LYS A 62 1.76 18.32 -3.85
C LYS A 62 2.42 19.44 -3.05
N SER A 63 2.03 19.62 -1.79
CA SER A 63 2.62 20.60 -0.89
C SER A 63 3.95 20.14 -0.29
N LEU A 64 4.28 18.85 -0.38
CA LEU A 64 5.52 18.30 0.12
C LEU A 64 6.69 18.79 -0.76
N SER A 65 7.71 19.34 -0.12
CA SER A 65 8.95 19.69 -0.80
C SER A 65 9.61 18.41 -1.31
N SER A 66 9.74 18.29 -2.63
CA SER A 66 10.47 17.17 -3.19
C SER A 66 11.96 17.31 -2.84
N PRO A 67 12.61 16.27 -2.28
CA PRO A 67 14.05 16.29 -2.06
C PRO A 67 14.85 16.10 -3.35
N TYR A 68 14.19 15.90 -4.50
CA TYR A 68 14.80 15.65 -5.79
C TYR A 68 14.34 16.70 -6.83
N ASP A 69 15.25 17.18 -7.67
CA ASP A 69 14.97 18.14 -8.76
C ASP A 69 14.34 17.46 -10.00
N TRP A 70 13.33 16.61 -9.79
CA TRP A 70 12.60 16.01 -10.91
C TRP A 70 11.66 17.02 -11.56
N TYR A 71 11.96 17.35 -12.83
CA TYR A 71 11.06 18.12 -13.66
C TYR A 71 9.96 17.21 -14.20
N TYR A 72 8.74 17.35 -13.67
CA TYR A 72 7.56 16.74 -14.25
C TYR A 72 7.27 17.39 -15.61
N ASN A 73 7.78 16.77 -16.68
CA ASN A 73 7.39 17.12 -18.04
C ASN A 73 5.98 16.57 -18.30
N GLN A 74 4.95 17.34 -17.99
CA GLN A 74 3.60 17.09 -18.51
C GLN A 74 3.62 17.32 -20.03
N ARG A 75 3.89 16.28 -20.82
CA ARG A 75 3.54 16.30 -22.23
C ARG A 75 2.02 16.16 -22.34
N ARG A 76 1.40 17.24 -22.81
CA ARG A 76 0.01 17.34 -23.27
C ARG A 76 -0.30 16.35 -24.38
#